data_AF-A0A564FU40-F1
#
_entry.id   AF-A0A564FU40-F1
#
_cell.length_a   1.000
_cell.length_b   1.000
_cell.length_c   1.000
_cell.angle_alpha   90.00
_cell.angle_beta   90.00
_cell.angle_gamma   90.00
#
_symmetry.space_group_name_H-M   'P 1'
#
loop_
_entity.id
_entity.type
_entity.pdbx_description
1 polymer ?
#
loop_
_entity_poly.entity_id
_entity_poly.type
_entity_poly.pdbx_seq_one_letter_code
_entity_poly.pdbx_strand_id
1 'polypeptide(L)'
;MASGDETAGRPFTICRADEALPPRLRGGIAAIGNFDGVHRGHRVLAEAVRREAGDRPALVLTFEPHPRAFFAPDLPMFRLTGPRAKEIVFGRLGREGLLDGLMVRRFDAALAGTGARAFVEGLLRSDLGLSGVVIGHDFHFGRRREGTPAVLAELCREMGLSCRIVEPVTLADEAEPISSSGIRRALAGGAVGRANALLGYRWFVLGHVRHGDKRGRTLGYPTANVALADCDLAHGIYAVRVRLPDGAMRDGVASYGRRPTFDDGAPLLEVNLFDFAGDLYGQEIAVEFVAHIRGEERFASAEALVARMDVDAAESRRLLAADRTPSMLD
;
A
#
# COMPACT_ATOMS: atom_id res chain seq x y z
N MET A 1 27.12 34.47 -16.70
CA MET A 1 27.46 33.86 -15.39
C MET A 1 26.54 34.55 -14.38
N ALA A 2 25.58 33.93 -13.72
CA ALA A 2 25.52 32.57 -13.22
C ALA A 2 24.40 31.74 -13.88
N SER A 3 24.81 30.65 -14.49
CA SER A 3 24.00 29.45 -14.68
C SER A 3 23.80 28.84 -13.28
N GLY A 4 22.67 29.17 -12.66
CA GLY A 4 22.17 28.44 -11.51
C GLY A 4 21.56 27.14 -12.01
N ASP A 5 22.06 26.03 -11.49
CA ASP A 5 21.60 24.66 -11.73
C ASP A 5 20.11 24.52 -11.36
N GLU A 6 19.23 24.61 -12.35
CA GLU A 6 17.77 24.50 -12.20
C GLU A 6 17.28 23.05 -12.35
N THR A 7 18.14 22.06 -12.11
CA THR A 7 17.78 20.63 -12.09
C THR A 7 17.55 20.07 -10.68
N ALA A 8 17.37 20.93 -9.68
CA ALA A 8 16.88 20.50 -8.37
C ALA A 8 15.38 20.15 -8.47
N GLY A 9 15.08 18.85 -8.59
CA GLY A 9 13.72 18.32 -8.67
C GLY A 9 12.81 18.83 -7.54
N ARG A 10 11.51 18.95 -7.82
CA ARG A 10 10.54 19.44 -6.83
C ARG A 10 10.47 18.46 -5.66
N PRO A 11 10.49 18.92 -4.40
CA PRO A 11 10.39 18.02 -3.25
C PRO A 11 8.99 17.39 -3.22
N PHE A 12 8.96 16.05 -3.08
CA PHE A 12 7.71 15.32 -2.95
C PHE A 12 6.88 15.86 -1.78
N THR A 13 5.63 16.24 -2.07
CA THR A 13 4.75 16.89 -1.09
C THR A 13 3.45 16.12 -0.92
N ILE A 14 3.07 15.84 0.33
CA ILE A 14 1.75 15.30 0.66
C ILE A 14 0.83 16.47 0.99
N CYS A 15 -0.31 16.55 0.31
CA CYS A 15 -1.36 17.54 0.53
C CYS A 15 -2.59 16.80 1.06
N ARG A 16 -2.92 16.99 2.35
CA ARG A 16 -4.02 16.31 3.02
C ARG A 16 -5.37 16.94 2.69
N ALA A 17 -6.46 16.30 3.10
CA ALA A 17 -7.82 16.62 2.68
C ALA A 17 -8.22 18.08 2.91
N ASP A 18 -7.85 18.64 4.06
CA ASP A 18 -8.22 20.00 4.45
C ASP A 18 -7.15 21.04 4.08
N GLU A 19 -6.09 20.62 3.40
CA GLU A 19 -4.98 21.48 2.99
C GLU A 19 -5.20 22.02 1.58
N ALA A 20 -4.99 23.33 1.42
CA ALA A 20 -4.93 23.96 0.11
C ALA A 20 -3.74 23.41 -0.70
N LEU A 21 -3.94 23.24 -2.01
CA LEU A 21 -2.84 22.78 -2.87
C LEU A 21 -1.74 23.86 -2.92
N PRO A 22 -0.47 23.53 -2.58
CA PRO A 22 0.62 24.47 -2.66
C PRO A 22 0.75 25.07 -4.08
N PRO A 23 1.03 26.38 -4.23
CA PRO A 23 1.13 27.03 -5.54
C PRO A 23 2.08 26.31 -6.53
N ARG A 24 3.19 25.76 -6.02
CA ARG A 24 4.18 25.00 -6.80
C ARG A 24 3.65 23.71 -7.44
N LEU A 25 2.50 23.19 -6.99
CA LEU A 25 1.86 21.99 -7.53
C LEU A 25 0.68 22.32 -8.48
N ARG A 26 0.26 23.60 -8.57
CA ARG A 26 -0.81 23.99 -9.50
C ARG A 26 -0.34 23.83 -10.95
N GLY A 27 -1.30 23.61 -11.85
CA GLY A 27 -1.04 23.30 -13.25
C GLY A 27 -0.48 21.89 -13.47
N GLY A 28 -0.43 21.05 -12.44
CA GLY A 28 0.05 19.67 -12.55
C GLY A 28 -0.86 18.74 -13.35
N ILE A 29 -0.31 17.58 -13.71
CA ILE A 29 -1.07 16.43 -14.22
C ILE A 29 -1.22 15.44 -13.08
N ALA A 30 -2.42 14.88 -12.88
CA ALA A 30 -2.68 13.96 -11.78
C ALA A 30 -3.15 12.58 -12.26
N ALA A 31 -2.58 11.51 -11.71
CA ALA A 31 -3.21 10.19 -11.76
C ALA A 31 -4.34 10.14 -10.73
N ILE A 32 -5.55 9.74 -11.14
CA ILE A 32 -6.72 9.70 -10.24
C ILE A 32 -7.10 8.25 -9.92
N GLY A 33 -7.30 7.94 -8.65
CA GLY A 33 -7.70 6.61 -8.22
C GLY A 33 -7.66 6.36 -6.72
N ASN A 34 -8.11 5.18 -6.32
CA ASN A 34 -8.06 4.75 -4.91
C ASN A 34 -6.69 4.24 -4.48
N PHE A 35 -5.89 3.77 -5.45
CA PHE A 35 -4.50 3.34 -5.27
C PHE A 35 -4.27 2.35 -4.12
N ASP A 36 -5.21 1.45 -3.83
CA ASP A 36 -5.02 0.46 -2.76
C ASP A 36 -3.98 -0.59 -3.19
N GLY A 37 -2.87 -0.65 -2.45
CA GLY A 37 -1.72 -1.48 -2.75
C GLY A 37 -0.70 -0.84 -3.68
N VAL A 38 -0.98 0.32 -4.32
CA VAL A 38 -0.05 1.01 -5.23
C VAL A 38 0.73 0.03 -6.15
N HIS A 39 0.01 -0.96 -6.70
CA HIS A 39 0.58 -2.06 -7.46
C HIS A 39 1.19 -1.64 -8.80
N ARG A 40 1.82 -2.57 -9.55
CA ARG A 40 2.46 -2.28 -10.85
C ARG A 40 1.56 -1.53 -11.83
N GLY A 41 0.26 -1.87 -11.90
CA GLY A 41 -0.70 -1.08 -12.69
C GLY A 41 -0.78 0.41 -12.29
N HIS A 42 -0.73 0.72 -11.00
CA HIS A 42 -0.67 2.09 -10.50
C HIS A 42 0.69 2.75 -10.77
N ARG A 43 1.80 1.99 -10.73
CA ARG A 43 3.12 2.50 -11.12
C ARG A 43 3.11 2.96 -12.59
N VAL A 44 2.47 2.21 -13.49
CA VAL A 44 2.31 2.62 -14.89
C VAL A 44 1.48 3.91 -15.03
N LEU A 45 0.46 4.12 -14.18
CA LEU A 45 -0.25 5.41 -14.13
C LEU A 45 0.69 6.54 -13.70
N ALA A 46 1.53 6.33 -12.68
CA ALA A 46 2.49 7.34 -12.23
C ALA A 46 3.54 7.66 -13.30
N GLU A 47 4.06 6.64 -14.01
CA GLU A 47 4.98 6.81 -15.14
C GLU A 47 4.34 7.57 -16.30
N ALA A 48 3.06 7.28 -16.60
CA ALA A 48 2.29 8.02 -17.58
C ALA A 48 2.10 9.48 -17.15
N VAL A 49 1.76 9.75 -15.89
CA VAL A 49 1.69 11.13 -15.36
C VAL A 49 3.00 11.85 -15.55
N ARG A 50 4.14 11.27 -15.16
CA ARG A 50 5.44 11.91 -15.32
C ARG A 50 5.71 12.27 -16.78
N ARG A 51 5.42 11.36 -17.71
CA ARG A 51 5.59 11.59 -19.15
C ARG A 51 4.69 12.73 -19.65
N GLU A 52 3.41 12.71 -19.30
CA GLU A 52 2.43 13.73 -19.73
C GLU A 52 2.70 15.10 -19.08
N ALA A 53 3.20 15.11 -17.85
CA ALA A 53 3.48 16.34 -17.12
C ALA A 53 4.64 17.12 -17.74
N GLY A 54 5.70 16.44 -18.22
CA GLY A 54 6.94 17.08 -18.62
C GLY A 54 7.52 17.88 -17.46
N ASP A 55 7.73 19.19 -17.67
CA ASP A 55 8.22 20.09 -16.65
C ASP A 55 7.16 20.51 -15.62
N ARG A 56 5.88 20.17 -15.84
CA ARG A 56 4.80 20.45 -14.88
C ARG A 56 4.86 19.47 -13.70
N PRO A 57 4.18 19.79 -12.57
CA PRO A 57 4.08 18.85 -11.46
C PRO A 57 3.38 17.53 -11.86
N ALA A 58 4.01 16.40 -11.54
CA ALA A 58 3.46 15.06 -11.65
C ALA A 58 2.83 14.65 -10.32
N LEU A 59 1.52 14.44 -10.29
CA LEU A 59 0.76 14.30 -9.06
C LEU A 59 -0.04 12.99 -9.02
N VAL A 60 -0.44 12.61 -7.82
CA VAL A 60 -1.47 11.60 -7.58
C VAL A 60 -2.63 12.26 -6.83
N LEU A 61 -3.86 11.97 -7.24
CA LEU A 61 -5.07 12.32 -6.51
C LEU A 61 -5.76 11.05 -6.01
N THR A 62 -5.89 10.92 -4.70
CA THR A 62 -6.58 9.82 -4.04
C THR A 62 -7.59 10.30 -3.01
N PHE A 63 -8.38 9.39 -2.47
CA PHE A 63 -9.50 9.69 -1.60
C PHE A 63 -9.47 8.87 -0.32
N GLU A 64 -9.74 9.52 0.82
CA GLU A 64 -9.86 8.88 2.13
C GLU A 64 -11.10 9.41 2.88
N PRO A 65 -11.90 8.58 3.57
CA PRO A 65 -11.81 7.12 3.60
C PRO A 65 -11.99 6.51 2.21
N HIS A 66 -11.52 5.27 2.02
CA HIS A 66 -11.68 4.58 0.74
C HIS A 66 -13.18 4.55 0.35
N PRO A 67 -13.58 4.84 -0.90
CA PRO A 67 -15.00 4.94 -1.28
C PRO A 67 -15.83 3.71 -0.92
N ARG A 68 -15.25 2.50 -1.06
CA ARG A 68 -15.90 1.26 -0.61
C ARG A 68 -16.20 1.23 0.89
N ALA A 69 -15.27 1.69 1.72
CA ALA A 69 -15.46 1.78 3.18
C ALA A 69 -16.46 2.90 3.54
N PHE A 70 -16.57 3.95 2.72
CA PHE A 70 -17.63 4.96 2.90
C PHE A 70 -19.03 4.40 2.60
N PHE A 71 -19.19 3.66 1.49
CA PHE A 71 -20.50 3.10 1.11
C PHE A 71 -20.91 1.87 1.92
N ALA A 72 -19.95 1.15 2.51
CA ALA A 72 -20.19 -0.02 3.34
C ALA A 72 -19.33 0.03 4.60
N PRO A 73 -19.61 0.95 5.54
CA PRO A 73 -18.79 1.16 6.74
C PRO A 73 -18.77 -0.04 7.68
N ASP A 74 -19.82 -0.86 7.66
CA ASP A 74 -19.96 -2.04 8.53
C ASP A 74 -19.34 -3.31 7.94
N LEU A 75 -18.83 -3.28 6.70
CA LEU A 75 -18.18 -4.42 6.07
C LEU A 75 -16.66 -4.31 6.18
N PRO A 76 -15.96 -5.37 6.64
CA PRO A 76 -14.51 -5.35 6.73
C PRO A 76 -13.91 -5.13 5.34
N MET A 77 -12.87 -4.31 5.30
CA MET A 77 -12.12 -4.06 4.09
C MET A 77 -10.65 -4.34 4.33
N PHE A 78 -10.17 -5.46 3.79
CA PHE A 78 -8.74 -5.72 3.71
C PHE A 78 -8.04 -4.68 2.82
N ARG A 79 -7.51 -3.64 3.47
CA ARG A 79 -6.71 -2.60 2.82
C ARG A 79 -5.31 -3.13 2.60
N LEU A 80 -4.89 -3.21 1.34
CA LEU A 80 -3.51 -3.57 1.00
C LEU A 80 -2.54 -2.52 1.51
N THR A 81 -2.96 -1.25 1.47
CA THR A 81 -2.24 -0.11 2.04
C THR A 81 -3.23 0.78 2.82
N GLY A 82 -3.03 0.88 4.13
CA GLY A 82 -3.61 1.97 4.93
C GLY A 82 -3.07 3.35 4.51
N PRO A 83 -3.63 4.46 5.01
CA PRO A 83 -3.22 5.82 4.60
C PRO A 83 -1.71 6.07 4.75
N ARG A 84 -1.14 5.76 5.91
CA ARG A 84 0.32 5.94 6.16
C ARG A 84 1.18 5.01 5.30
N ALA A 85 0.76 3.77 5.07
CA ALA A 85 1.49 2.85 4.18
C ALA A 85 1.47 3.35 2.73
N LYS A 86 0.33 3.88 2.27
CA LYS A 86 0.17 4.50 0.95
C LYS A 86 1.07 5.72 0.79
N GLU A 87 1.15 6.59 1.81
CA GLU A 87 2.07 7.73 1.85
C GLU A 87 3.54 7.30 1.73
N ILE A 88 3.95 6.22 2.42
CA ILE A 88 5.31 5.67 2.32
C ILE A 88 5.62 5.23 0.89
N VAL A 89 4.72 4.45 0.27
CA VAL A 89 4.94 3.94 -1.10
C VAL A 89 5.02 5.09 -2.10
N PHE A 90 4.10 6.07 -2.04
CA PHE A 90 4.19 7.24 -2.92
C PHE A 90 5.39 8.12 -2.63
N GLY A 91 5.80 8.27 -1.37
CA GLY A 91 7.02 8.96 -1.00
C GLY A 91 8.25 8.31 -1.61
N ARG A 92 8.30 6.97 -1.67
CA ARG A 92 9.36 6.23 -2.36
C ARG A 92 9.35 6.50 -3.87
N LEU A 93 8.19 6.46 -4.51
CA LEU A 93 8.06 6.83 -5.94
C LEU A 93 8.45 8.30 -6.20
N GLY A 94 8.20 9.19 -5.23
CA GLY A 94 8.67 10.57 -5.28
C GLY A 94 10.19 10.68 -5.22
N ARG A 95 10.86 9.92 -4.34
CA ARG A 95 12.33 9.81 -4.30
C ARG A 95 12.93 9.25 -5.58
N GLU A 96 12.20 8.40 -6.29
CA GLU A 96 12.55 7.89 -7.63
C GLU A 96 12.34 8.93 -8.75
N GLY A 97 11.83 10.12 -8.44
CA GLY A 97 11.57 11.19 -9.41
C GLY A 97 10.27 11.03 -10.21
N LEU A 98 9.47 9.99 -9.92
CA LEU A 98 8.22 9.74 -10.65
C LEU A 98 7.12 10.74 -10.28
N LEU A 99 7.12 11.25 -9.05
CA LEU A 99 6.04 12.09 -8.54
C LEU A 99 6.57 13.29 -7.74
N ASP A 100 5.89 14.42 -7.89
CA ASP A 100 6.14 15.65 -7.14
C ASP A 100 5.18 15.80 -5.95
N GLY A 101 4.07 15.06 -5.92
CA GLY A 101 3.18 15.06 -4.76
C GLY A 101 2.00 14.10 -4.78
N LEU A 102 1.43 13.89 -3.59
CA LEU A 102 0.21 13.13 -3.33
C LEU A 102 -0.85 14.06 -2.76
N MET A 103 -1.98 14.18 -3.45
CA MET A 103 -3.17 14.87 -2.98
C MET A 103 -4.15 13.84 -2.43
N VAL A 104 -4.52 13.99 -1.18
CA VAL A 104 -5.58 13.19 -0.54
C VAL A 104 -6.79 14.11 -0.39
N ARG A 105 -7.96 13.71 -0.89
CA ARG A 105 -9.22 14.44 -0.68
C ARG A 105 -10.19 13.61 0.12
N ARG A 106 -11.01 14.28 0.92
CA ARG A 106 -12.00 13.59 1.74
C ARG A 106 -13.07 12.98 0.85
N PHE A 107 -13.35 11.69 1.02
CA PHE A 107 -14.53 11.07 0.41
C PHE A 107 -15.68 11.12 1.42
N ASP A 108 -16.57 12.10 1.24
CA ASP A 108 -17.76 12.30 2.06
C ASP A 108 -19.04 12.31 1.22
N ALA A 109 -20.18 12.54 1.88
CA ALA A 109 -21.48 12.61 1.20
C ALA A 109 -21.55 13.72 0.13
N ALA A 110 -20.82 14.82 0.32
CA ALA A 110 -20.77 15.91 -0.65
C ALA A 110 -20.03 15.48 -1.92
N LEU A 111 -18.84 14.87 -1.77
CA LEU A 111 -18.10 14.35 -2.92
C LEU A 111 -18.85 13.20 -3.61
N ALA A 112 -19.46 12.29 -2.84
CA ALA A 112 -20.26 11.19 -3.37
C ALA A 112 -21.50 11.66 -4.15
N GLY A 113 -22.06 12.83 -3.78
CA GLY A 113 -23.20 13.47 -4.44
C GLY A 113 -22.83 14.35 -5.64
N THR A 114 -21.54 14.58 -5.89
CA THR A 114 -21.04 15.47 -6.95
C THR A 114 -21.21 14.82 -8.33
N GLY A 115 -21.87 15.51 -9.27
CA GLY A 115 -22.02 15.02 -10.65
C GLY A 115 -20.71 15.05 -11.43
N ALA A 116 -20.61 14.29 -12.54
CA ALA A 116 -19.38 14.15 -13.32
C ALA A 116 -18.84 15.50 -13.82
N ARG A 117 -19.69 16.37 -14.38
CA ARG A 117 -19.25 17.71 -14.83
C ARG A 117 -18.72 18.56 -13.68
N ALA A 118 -19.42 18.60 -12.55
CA ALA A 118 -19.03 19.36 -11.37
C ALA A 118 -17.71 18.83 -10.76
N PHE A 119 -17.48 17.52 -10.83
CA PHE A 119 -16.20 16.93 -10.41
C PHE A 119 -15.04 17.44 -11.28
N VAL A 120 -15.19 17.47 -12.60
CA VAL A 120 -14.11 17.94 -13.49
C VAL A 120 -13.92 19.46 -13.39
N GLU A 121 -15.01 20.23 -13.47
CA GLU A 121 -14.95 21.69 -13.50
C GLU A 121 -14.62 22.28 -12.13
N GLY A 122 -15.31 21.83 -11.08
CA GLY A 122 -15.13 22.32 -9.72
C GLY A 122 -13.85 21.77 -9.11
N LEU A 123 -13.81 20.45 -8.86
CA LEU A 123 -12.70 19.87 -8.11
C LEU A 123 -11.39 19.85 -8.90
N LEU A 124 -11.38 19.25 -10.11
CA LEU A 124 -10.12 19.04 -10.83
C LEU A 124 -9.55 20.35 -11.38
N ARG A 125 -10.37 21.15 -12.08
CA ARG A 125 -9.92 22.37 -12.74
C ARG A 125 -9.85 23.56 -11.80
N SER A 126 -10.93 23.88 -11.09
CA SER A 126 -11.00 25.13 -10.31
C SER A 126 -10.22 25.02 -9.00
N ASP A 127 -10.59 24.05 -8.16
CA ASP A 127 -10.04 23.90 -6.81
C ASP A 127 -8.58 23.44 -6.88
N LEU A 128 -8.32 22.32 -7.55
CA LEU A 128 -6.98 21.75 -7.66
C LEU A 128 -6.11 22.42 -8.73
N GLY A 129 -6.70 23.14 -9.68
CA GLY A 129 -5.91 23.82 -10.71
C GLY A 129 -5.13 22.86 -11.62
N LEU A 130 -5.63 21.64 -11.85
CA LEU A 130 -4.97 20.67 -12.71
C LEU A 130 -5.01 21.13 -14.17
N SER A 131 -3.98 20.77 -14.94
CA SER A 131 -3.96 20.97 -16.40
C SER A 131 -4.28 19.69 -17.17
N GLY A 132 -4.46 18.58 -16.46
CA GLY A 132 -4.87 17.31 -17.05
C GLY A 132 -4.78 16.14 -16.09
N VAL A 133 -5.20 14.98 -16.58
CA VAL A 133 -5.40 13.78 -15.78
C VAL A 133 -4.93 12.53 -16.51
N VAL A 134 -4.53 11.54 -15.72
CA VAL A 134 -4.25 10.18 -16.17
C VAL A 134 -5.12 9.23 -15.37
N ILE A 135 -5.82 8.31 -16.04
CA ILE A 135 -6.72 7.35 -15.41
C ILE A 135 -6.54 5.95 -16.01
N GLY A 136 -6.95 4.93 -15.26
CA GLY A 136 -7.09 3.58 -15.80
C GLY A 136 -8.37 3.42 -16.64
N HIS A 137 -8.36 2.44 -17.54
CA HIS A 137 -9.49 2.07 -18.40
C HIS A 137 -10.81 1.74 -17.64
N ASP A 138 -10.74 1.39 -16.36
CA ASP A 138 -11.88 1.01 -15.50
C ASP A 138 -12.26 2.12 -14.50
N PHE A 139 -11.72 3.33 -14.66
CA PHE A 139 -12.01 4.45 -13.78
C PHE A 139 -13.46 4.93 -13.87
N HIS A 140 -14.13 5.05 -12.72
CA HIS A 140 -15.48 5.58 -12.62
C HIS A 140 -15.53 6.68 -11.57
N PHE A 141 -16.34 7.71 -11.84
CA PHE A 141 -16.46 8.88 -10.98
C PHE A 141 -17.84 9.52 -11.09
N GLY A 142 -18.07 10.59 -10.33
CA GLY A 142 -19.35 11.27 -10.29
C GLY A 142 -20.41 10.49 -9.53
N ARG A 143 -21.51 11.17 -9.25
CA ARG A 143 -22.65 10.64 -8.50
C ARG A 143 -23.15 9.36 -9.16
N ARG A 144 -23.27 8.29 -8.35
CA ARG A 144 -23.70 6.95 -8.80
C ARG A 144 -22.88 6.41 -9.99
N ARG A 145 -21.59 6.76 -10.07
CA ARG A 145 -20.66 6.28 -11.12
C ARG A 145 -21.10 6.66 -12.54
N GLU A 146 -21.79 7.78 -12.71
CA GLU A 146 -22.24 8.26 -14.03
C GLU A 146 -21.07 8.64 -14.97
N GLY A 147 -19.90 8.98 -14.40
CA GLY A 147 -18.70 9.27 -15.15
C GLY A 147 -17.92 8.00 -15.50
N THR A 148 -17.67 7.82 -16.79
CA THR A 148 -16.80 6.79 -17.38
C THR A 148 -15.53 7.43 -17.95
N PRO A 149 -14.51 6.66 -18.38
CA PRO A 149 -13.33 7.23 -19.03
C PRO A 149 -13.66 8.07 -20.28
N ALA A 150 -14.65 7.63 -21.07
CA ALA A 150 -15.13 8.37 -22.23
C ALA A 150 -15.74 9.73 -21.84
N VAL A 151 -16.61 9.73 -20.83
CA VAL A 151 -17.21 10.97 -20.29
C VAL A 151 -16.14 11.91 -19.74
N LEU A 152 -15.12 11.38 -19.04
CA LEU A 152 -14.00 12.18 -18.55
C LEU A 152 -13.24 12.84 -19.70
N ALA A 153 -12.92 12.08 -20.76
CA ALA A 153 -12.19 12.59 -21.91
C ALA A 153 -12.96 13.71 -22.63
N GLU A 154 -14.28 13.56 -22.79
CA GLU A 154 -15.15 14.59 -23.37
C GLU A 154 -15.16 15.87 -22.52
N LEU A 155 -15.40 15.75 -21.22
CA LEU A 155 -15.40 16.89 -20.30
C LEU A 155 -14.03 17.58 -20.22
N CYS A 156 -12.95 16.82 -20.19
CA CYS A 156 -11.59 17.36 -20.22
C CYS A 156 -11.34 18.17 -21.50
N ARG A 157 -11.74 17.65 -22.67
CA ARG A 157 -11.62 18.35 -23.96
C ARG A 157 -12.40 19.67 -23.97
N GLU A 158 -13.63 19.68 -23.47
CA GLU A 158 -14.44 20.90 -23.35
C GLU A 158 -13.80 21.96 -22.45
N MET A 159 -13.06 21.53 -21.43
CA MET A 159 -12.50 22.40 -20.39
C MET A 159 -11.02 22.73 -20.58
N GLY A 160 -10.39 22.25 -21.66
CA GLY A 160 -8.97 22.49 -21.95
C GLY A 160 -8.00 21.70 -21.06
N LEU A 161 -8.42 20.55 -20.54
CA LEU A 161 -7.59 19.62 -19.77
C LEU A 161 -7.08 18.48 -20.66
N SER A 162 -5.83 18.05 -20.50
CA SER A 162 -5.38 16.80 -21.11
C SER A 162 -5.98 15.59 -20.37
N CYS A 163 -6.28 14.51 -21.09
CA CYS A 163 -6.81 13.28 -20.51
C CYS A 163 -6.16 12.07 -21.17
N ARG A 164 -5.43 11.27 -20.40
CA ARG A 164 -4.81 10.02 -20.86
C ARG A 164 -5.45 8.83 -20.15
N ILE A 165 -5.98 7.89 -20.95
CA ILE A 165 -6.54 6.63 -20.46
C ILE A 165 -5.51 5.53 -20.68
N VAL A 166 -5.08 4.88 -19.60
CA VAL A 166 -4.07 3.82 -19.62
C VAL A 166 -4.74 2.46 -19.61
N GLU A 167 -4.28 1.60 -20.52
CA GLU A 167 -4.73 0.21 -20.65
C GLU A 167 -4.35 -0.64 -19.42
N PRO A 168 -5.09 -1.72 -19.13
CA PRO A 168 -4.74 -2.63 -18.06
C PRO A 168 -3.36 -3.24 -18.28
N VAL A 169 -2.65 -3.47 -17.18
CA VAL A 169 -1.33 -4.10 -17.17
C VAL A 169 -1.47 -5.54 -16.69
N THR A 170 -0.82 -6.48 -17.37
CA THR A 170 -0.70 -7.88 -16.94
C THR A 170 0.74 -8.16 -16.50
N LEU A 171 0.95 -9.27 -15.78
CA LEU A 171 2.31 -9.82 -15.70
C LEU A 171 2.66 -10.49 -17.04
N ALA A 172 3.96 -10.62 -17.30
CA ALA A 172 4.44 -11.41 -18.43
C ALA A 172 3.82 -12.81 -18.36
N ASP A 173 3.34 -13.29 -19.50
CA ASP A 173 2.73 -14.60 -19.68
C ASP A 173 1.40 -14.84 -18.93
N GLU A 174 0.75 -13.78 -18.42
CA GLU A 174 -0.57 -13.85 -17.79
C GLU A 174 -1.63 -13.04 -18.54
N ALA A 175 -2.84 -13.59 -18.62
CA ALA A 175 -3.99 -12.92 -19.24
C ALA A 175 -4.77 -12.02 -18.26
N GLU A 176 -4.73 -12.30 -16.96
CA GLU A 176 -5.49 -11.53 -15.97
C GLU A 176 -4.79 -10.19 -15.65
N PRO A 177 -5.50 -9.04 -15.72
CA PRO A 177 -4.96 -7.76 -15.29
C PRO A 177 -4.56 -7.71 -13.82
N ILE A 178 -3.48 -6.98 -13.53
CA ILE A 178 -3.05 -6.66 -12.18
C ILE A 178 -4.11 -5.80 -11.50
N SER A 179 -4.63 -6.25 -10.36
CA SER A 179 -5.65 -5.54 -9.59
C SER A 179 -5.48 -5.73 -8.09
N SER A 180 -5.97 -4.78 -7.28
CA SER A 180 -6.03 -4.91 -5.82
C SER A 180 -6.82 -6.15 -5.38
N SER A 181 -7.86 -6.54 -6.13
CA SER A 181 -8.63 -7.76 -5.84
C SER A 181 -7.80 -9.03 -6.04
N GLY A 182 -7.02 -9.11 -7.12
CA GLY A 182 -6.10 -10.22 -7.35
C GLY A 182 -5.02 -10.34 -6.26
N ILE A 183 -4.48 -9.21 -5.80
CA ILE A 183 -3.49 -9.18 -4.71
C ILE A 183 -4.10 -9.66 -3.40
N ARG A 184 -5.31 -9.20 -3.04
CA ARG A 184 -6.02 -9.69 -1.84
C ARG A 184 -6.26 -11.20 -1.91
N ARG A 185 -6.71 -11.73 -3.05
CA ARG A 185 -6.88 -13.19 -3.23
C ARG A 185 -5.57 -13.93 -3.05
N ALA A 186 -4.46 -13.42 -3.59
CA ALA A 186 -3.14 -14.03 -3.43
C ALA A 186 -2.72 -14.06 -1.95
N LEU A 187 -2.87 -12.95 -1.21
CA LEU A 187 -2.56 -12.90 0.22
C LEU A 187 -3.46 -13.81 1.05
N ALA A 188 -4.76 -13.84 0.76
CA ALA A 188 -5.72 -14.71 1.43
C ALA A 188 -5.49 -16.21 1.14
N GLY A 189 -4.87 -16.53 0.01
CA GLY A 189 -4.41 -17.88 -0.32
C GLY A 189 -2.99 -18.20 0.13
N GLY A 190 -2.31 -17.31 0.86
CA GLY A 190 -0.91 -17.49 1.30
C GLY A 190 0.13 -17.37 0.18
N ALA A 191 -0.27 -16.97 -1.04
CA ALA A 191 0.61 -16.79 -2.18
C ALA A 191 1.35 -15.43 -2.14
N VAL A 192 2.16 -15.20 -1.10
CA VAL A 192 2.88 -13.94 -0.87
C VAL A 192 3.79 -13.56 -2.04
N GLY A 193 4.50 -14.54 -2.62
CA GLY A 193 5.34 -14.29 -3.80
C GLY A 193 4.55 -13.75 -5.00
N ARG A 194 3.33 -14.26 -5.22
CA ARG A 194 2.42 -13.76 -6.27
C ARG A 194 1.95 -12.35 -5.96
N ALA A 195 1.55 -12.08 -4.71
CA ALA A 195 1.15 -10.75 -4.27
C ALA A 195 2.29 -9.73 -4.49
N ASN A 196 3.51 -10.08 -4.10
CA ASN A 196 4.70 -9.25 -4.29
C ASN A 196 5.03 -9.02 -5.77
N ALA A 197 4.84 -10.03 -6.63
CA ALA A 197 5.01 -9.89 -8.07
C ALA A 197 4.02 -8.88 -8.66
N LEU A 198 2.74 -8.95 -8.27
CA LEU A 198 1.68 -8.02 -8.68
C LEU A 198 1.92 -6.59 -8.17
N LEU A 199 2.36 -6.46 -6.92
CA LEU A 199 2.70 -5.18 -6.30
C LEU A 199 3.95 -4.55 -6.93
N GLY A 200 4.95 -5.39 -7.24
CA GLY A 200 6.29 -4.95 -7.65
C GLY A 200 7.22 -4.65 -6.47
N TYR A 201 6.77 -4.92 -5.24
CA TYR A 201 7.51 -4.72 -4.00
C TYR A 201 6.98 -5.67 -2.92
N ARG A 202 7.68 -5.82 -1.80
CA ARG A 202 7.21 -6.64 -0.68
C ARG A 202 5.98 -6.02 -0.04
N TRP A 203 4.87 -6.76 0.00
CA TRP A 203 3.73 -6.32 0.78
C TRP A 203 4.13 -6.12 2.25
N PHE A 204 3.67 -5.04 2.87
CA PHE A 204 4.01 -4.72 4.24
C PHE A 204 2.83 -4.14 5.00
N VAL A 205 2.90 -4.29 6.32
CA VAL A 205 1.95 -3.72 7.27
C VAL A 205 2.67 -2.81 8.26
N LEU A 206 1.95 -1.82 8.80
CA LEU A 206 2.41 -0.99 9.90
C LEU A 206 1.60 -1.35 11.13
N GLY A 207 2.24 -1.43 12.30
CA GLY A 207 1.50 -1.63 13.54
C GLY A 207 2.34 -1.43 14.79
N HIS A 208 1.64 -1.15 15.88
CA HIS A 208 2.25 -0.95 17.18
C HIS A 208 2.41 -2.30 17.88
N VAL A 209 3.60 -2.53 18.44
CA VAL A 209 3.88 -3.75 19.20
C VAL A 209 3.13 -3.70 20.53
N ARG A 210 2.31 -4.72 20.75
CA ARG A 210 1.52 -4.89 21.96
C ARG A 210 2.20 -5.82 22.95
N HIS A 211 1.86 -5.64 24.21
CA HIS A 211 2.13 -6.64 25.23
C HIS A 211 1.31 -7.91 24.91
N GLY A 212 2.00 -9.04 24.77
CA GLY A 212 1.37 -10.37 24.66
C GLY A 212 1.68 -11.23 25.88
N ASP A 213 1.34 -12.51 25.82
CA ASP A 213 1.42 -13.45 26.95
C ASP A 213 2.86 -13.83 27.35
N LYS A 214 3.87 -13.27 26.67
CA LYS A 214 5.33 -13.51 26.89
C LYS A 214 5.75 -14.99 26.83
N ARG A 215 4.92 -15.91 26.32
CA ARG A 215 5.20 -17.36 26.23
C ARG A 215 6.36 -17.68 25.31
N GLY A 216 6.48 -17.00 24.18
CA GLY A 216 7.62 -17.15 23.29
C GLY A 216 8.95 -16.91 24.02
N ARG A 217 9.01 -15.91 24.91
CA ARG A 217 10.20 -15.64 25.73
C ARG A 217 10.58 -16.82 26.64
N THR A 218 9.62 -17.53 27.21
CA THR A 218 9.90 -18.73 28.03
C THR A 218 10.40 -19.92 27.20
N LEU A 219 10.14 -19.92 25.89
CA LEU A 219 10.58 -20.94 24.94
C LEU A 219 11.85 -20.54 24.17
N GLY A 220 12.45 -19.38 24.46
CA GLY A 220 13.64 -18.87 23.75
C GLY A 220 13.34 -18.06 22.47
N TYR A 221 12.06 -17.82 22.14
CA TYR A 221 11.61 -17.05 20.96
C TYR A 221 10.79 -15.83 21.38
N PRO A 222 11.40 -14.73 21.85
CA PRO A 222 10.66 -13.52 22.12
C PRO A 222 9.96 -13.02 20.84
N THR A 223 8.67 -12.67 20.95
CA THR A 223 7.87 -12.18 19.82
C THR A 223 7.33 -10.78 20.06
N ALA A 224 7.37 -9.96 19.02
CA ALA A 224 6.65 -8.70 18.93
C ALA A 224 5.24 -8.97 18.39
N ASN A 225 4.21 -8.63 19.16
CA ASN A 225 2.82 -8.90 18.78
C ASN A 225 2.21 -7.67 18.12
N VAL A 226 1.79 -7.79 16.86
CA VAL A 226 1.18 -6.73 16.08
C VAL A 226 -0.24 -7.13 15.72
N ALA A 227 -1.21 -6.28 16.07
CA ALA A 227 -2.59 -6.49 15.66
C ALA A 227 -2.81 -5.94 14.25
N LEU A 228 -3.39 -6.75 13.36
CA LEU A 228 -3.79 -6.33 12.02
C LEU A 228 -5.30 -6.16 12.00
N ALA A 229 -5.78 -4.96 11.72
CA ALA A 229 -7.21 -4.69 11.57
C ALA A 229 -7.69 -5.12 10.18
N ASP A 230 -8.85 -5.79 10.11
CA ASP A 230 -9.54 -6.20 8.87
C ASP A 230 -8.61 -6.86 7.84
N CYS A 231 -7.74 -7.78 8.27
CA CYS A 231 -6.74 -8.40 7.41
C CYS A 231 -7.07 -9.85 7.09
N ASP A 232 -7.30 -10.14 5.81
CA ASP A 232 -7.56 -11.49 5.31
C ASP A 232 -6.28 -12.19 4.84
N LEU A 233 -5.12 -11.89 5.42
CA LEU A 233 -3.91 -12.69 5.15
C LEU A 233 -4.19 -14.15 5.56
N ALA A 234 -3.73 -15.12 4.77
CA ALA A 234 -3.84 -16.52 5.18
C ALA A 234 -3.23 -16.73 6.58
N HIS A 235 -3.76 -17.64 7.37
CA HIS A 235 -3.09 -17.99 8.61
C HIS A 235 -1.89 -18.90 8.32
N GLY A 236 -0.78 -18.67 9.01
CA GLY A 236 0.43 -19.46 8.81
C GLY A 236 1.70 -18.80 9.34
N ILE A 237 2.82 -19.35 8.89
CA ILE A 237 4.17 -18.91 9.23
C ILE A 237 4.78 -18.24 8.01
N TYR A 238 5.47 -17.12 8.22
CA TYR A 238 5.97 -16.25 7.17
C TYR A 238 7.43 -15.88 7.41
N ALA A 239 8.20 -15.83 6.33
CA ALA A 239 9.48 -15.17 6.32
C ALA A 239 9.25 -13.66 6.19
N VAL A 240 9.84 -12.87 7.09
CA VAL A 240 9.58 -11.43 7.16
C VAL A 240 10.86 -10.61 7.35
N ARG A 241 10.80 -9.35 6.91
CA ARG A 241 11.75 -8.30 7.28
C ARG A 241 11.02 -7.21 8.03
N VAL A 242 11.66 -6.65 9.06
CA VAL A 242 11.05 -5.66 9.93
C VAL A 242 11.91 -4.41 9.96
N ARG A 243 11.30 -3.26 9.67
CA ARG A 243 11.91 -1.95 9.95
C ARG A 243 11.57 -1.52 11.37
N LEU A 244 12.61 -1.31 12.16
CA LEU A 244 12.54 -0.84 13.53
C LEU A 244 12.41 0.70 13.59
N PRO A 245 12.07 1.28 14.77
CA PRO A 245 11.90 2.73 14.92
C PRO A 245 13.16 3.55 14.63
N ASP A 246 14.34 2.95 14.84
CA ASP A 246 15.65 3.54 14.53
C ASP A 246 15.98 3.47 13.03
N GLY A 247 15.08 2.93 12.21
CA GLY A 247 15.26 2.73 10.77
C GLY A 247 16.02 1.44 10.41
N ALA A 248 16.52 0.69 11.39
CA ALA A 248 17.26 -0.53 11.11
C ALA A 248 16.34 -1.63 10.59
N MET A 249 16.80 -2.36 9.57
CA MET A 249 16.14 -3.56 9.09
C MET A 249 16.60 -4.79 9.85
N ARG A 250 15.67 -5.68 10.19
CA ARG A 250 15.92 -6.97 10.83
C ARG A 250 15.15 -8.08 10.14
N ASP A 251 15.81 -9.21 9.96
CA ASP A 251 15.18 -10.43 9.47
C ASP A 251 14.42 -11.14 10.60
N GLY A 252 13.39 -11.91 10.26
CA GLY A 252 12.63 -12.65 11.25
C GLY A 252 11.70 -13.70 10.67
N VAL A 253 11.00 -14.37 11.56
CA VAL A 253 9.91 -15.29 11.24
C VAL A 253 8.66 -14.81 11.97
N ALA A 254 7.52 -14.79 11.27
CA ALA A 254 6.26 -14.35 11.83
C ALA A 254 5.22 -15.46 11.78
N SER A 255 4.41 -15.56 12.83
CA SER A 255 3.16 -16.34 12.82
C SER A 255 1.99 -15.37 12.72
N TYR A 256 1.05 -15.63 11.81
CA TYR A 256 -0.22 -14.93 11.75
C TYR A 256 -1.35 -15.95 11.92
N GLY A 257 -2.21 -15.76 12.91
CA GLY A 257 -3.27 -16.71 13.19
C GLY A 257 -4.06 -16.40 14.45
N ARG A 258 -5.03 -17.28 14.75
CA ARG A 258 -5.88 -17.19 15.94
C ARG A 258 -5.39 -18.14 17.01
N ARG A 259 -5.45 -17.71 18.27
CA ARG A 259 -5.11 -18.55 19.42
C ARG A 259 -6.26 -19.54 19.69
N PRO A 260 -6.14 -20.84 19.35
CA PRO A 260 -7.29 -21.75 19.37
C PRO A 260 -7.72 -22.18 20.78
N THR A 261 -6.98 -21.81 21.83
CA THR A 261 -7.09 -22.41 23.17
C THR A 261 -7.64 -21.48 24.25
N PHE A 262 -7.83 -20.19 24.00
CA PHE A 262 -8.18 -19.25 25.08
C PHE A 262 -9.22 -18.18 24.74
N ASP A 263 -9.38 -17.78 23.47
CA ASP A 263 -10.41 -16.80 23.09
C ASP A 263 -10.66 -16.81 21.58
N ASP A 264 -11.89 -16.53 21.14
CA ASP A 264 -12.26 -16.27 19.72
C ASP A 264 -11.74 -14.91 19.22
N GLY A 265 -10.59 -14.47 19.77
CA GLY A 265 -10.01 -13.16 19.53
C GLY A 265 -9.53 -12.95 18.09
N ALA A 266 -9.36 -11.69 17.73
CA ALA A 266 -8.82 -11.30 16.43
C ALA A 266 -7.43 -11.92 16.19
N PRO A 267 -7.10 -12.32 14.96
CA PRO A 267 -5.77 -12.82 14.62
C PRO A 267 -4.66 -11.83 15.03
N LEU A 268 -3.52 -12.37 15.46
CA LEU A 268 -2.33 -11.59 15.81
C LEU A 268 -1.16 -11.98 14.91
N LEU A 269 -0.36 -10.99 14.54
CA LEU A 269 0.93 -11.19 13.88
C LEU A 269 2.02 -11.20 14.97
N GLU A 270 2.55 -12.38 15.27
CA GLU A 270 3.62 -12.58 16.25
C GLU A 270 4.96 -12.70 15.51
N VAL A 271 5.84 -11.70 15.65
CA VAL A 271 7.12 -11.65 14.92
C VAL A 271 8.28 -11.97 15.85
N ASN A 272 9.01 -13.03 15.56
CA ASN A 272 10.31 -13.31 16.17
C ASN A 272 11.42 -12.71 15.30
N LEU A 273 12.12 -11.71 15.84
CA LEU A 273 13.25 -11.07 15.19
C LEU A 273 14.53 -11.86 15.44
N PHE A 274 15.29 -12.11 14.38
CA PHE A 274 16.60 -12.74 14.49
C PHE A 274 17.62 -11.76 15.04
N ASP A 275 18.50 -12.28 15.90
CA ASP A 275 19.69 -11.57 16.38
C ASP A 275 19.36 -10.19 17.00
N PHE A 276 18.17 -10.08 17.61
CA PHE A 276 17.67 -8.86 18.24
C PHE A 276 17.44 -9.06 19.74
N ALA A 277 18.01 -8.15 20.52
CA ALA A 277 17.74 -8.01 21.95
C ALA A 277 17.31 -6.58 22.22
N GLY A 278 16.09 -6.40 22.72
CA GLY A 278 15.53 -5.08 23.00
C GLY A 278 14.05 -5.15 23.33
N ASP A 279 13.50 -4.00 23.72
CA ASP A 279 12.08 -3.82 23.95
C ASP A 279 11.48 -2.99 22.81
N LEU A 280 10.40 -3.51 22.21
CA LEU A 280 9.65 -2.84 21.15
C LEU A 280 8.26 -2.44 21.61
N TYR A 281 7.85 -2.69 22.86
CA TYR A 281 6.49 -2.41 23.32
C TYR A 281 6.10 -0.95 23.11
N GLY A 282 4.91 -0.75 22.54
CA GLY A 282 4.37 0.57 22.20
C GLY A 282 5.01 1.22 20.98
N GLN A 283 6.09 0.66 20.43
CA GLN A 283 6.74 1.18 19.23
C GLN A 283 5.98 0.74 17.98
N GLU A 284 5.90 1.63 16.99
CA GLU A 284 5.43 1.28 15.66
C GLU A 284 6.56 0.62 14.87
N ILE A 285 6.27 -0.54 14.29
CA ILE A 285 7.17 -1.25 13.37
C ILE A 285 6.49 -1.44 12.02
N ALA A 286 7.29 -1.65 10.98
CA ALA A 286 6.81 -2.05 9.67
C ALA A 286 7.29 -3.48 9.36
N VAL A 287 6.38 -4.37 8.98
CA VAL A 287 6.67 -5.79 8.71
C VAL A 287 6.42 -6.06 7.23
N GLU A 288 7.49 -6.34 6.47
CA GLU A 288 7.45 -6.80 5.09
C GLU A 288 7.36 -8.33 5.02
N PHE A 289 6.44 -8.84 4.20
CA PHE A 289 6.26 -10.26 3.97
C PHE A 289 7.04 -10.70 2.73
N VAL A 290 7.96 -11.64 2.92
CA VAL A 290 8.79 -12.19 1.85
C VAL A 290 8.16 -13.44 1.26
N ALA A 291 7.77 -14.38 2.12
CA ALA A 291 7.21 -15.66 1.68
C ALA A 291 6.34 -16.29 2.77
N HIS A 292 5.37 -17.09 2.35
CA HIS A 292 4.66 -18.02 3.23
C HIS A 292 5.46 -19.33 3.32
N ILE A 293 5.68 -19.81 4.54
CA ILE A 293 6.43 -21.03 4.82
C ILE A 293 5.49 -22.23 4.93
N ARG A 294 4.44 -22.10 5.74
CA ARG A 294 3.43 -23.15 5.98
C ARG A 294 2.20 -22.60 6.70
N GLY A 295 1.10 -23.35 6.68
CA GLY A 295 -0.08 -23.05 7.50
C GLY A 295 0.12 -23.33 9.00
N GLU A 296 -0.91 -23.01 9.79
CA GLU A 296 -0.94 -23.31 11.23
C GLU A 296 -0.97 -24.82 11.51
N GLU A 297 -0.25 -25.25 12.55
CA GLU A 297 -0.18 -26.65 12.99
C GLU A 297 -0.40 -26.73 14.51
N ARG A 298 -0.94 -27.85 14.99
CA ARG A 298 -1.05 -28.16 16.42
C ARG A 298 0.08 -29.09 16.82
N PHE A 299 0.71 -28.82 17.96
CA PHE A 299 1.83 -29.61 18.48
C PHE A 299 1.43 -30.36 19.75
N ALA A 300 1.91 -31.60 19.88
CA ALA A 300 1.61 -32.47 21.02
C ALA A 300 2.41 -32.10 22.29
N SER A 301 3.52 -31.37 22.16
CA SER A 301 4.35 -30.93 23.28
C SER A 301 5.08 -29.61 22.97
N ALA A 302 5.66 -28.98 24.00
CA ALA A 302 6.46 -27.77 23.84
C ALA A 302 7.76 -28.04 23.06
N GLU A 303 8.37 -29.20 23.26
CA GLU A 303 9.59 -29.63 22.56
C GLU A 303 9.33 -29.81 21.06
N ALA A 304 8.18 -30.40 20.70
CA ALA A 304 7.78 -30.55 19.30
C ALA A 304 7.52 -29.18 18.63
N LEU A 305 6.93 -28.24 19.37
CA LEU A 305 6.76 -26.86 18.91
C LEU A 305 8.11 -26.18 18.67
N VAL A 306 9.04 -26.23 19.63
CA VAL A 306 10.38 -25.64 19.50
C VAL A 306 11.15 -26.22 18.32
N ALA A 307 11.17 -27.55 18.17
CA ALA A 307 11.82 -28.21 17.05
C ALA A 307 11.25 -27.75 15.70
N ARG A 308 9.94 -27.51 15.61
CA ARG A 308 9.32 -26.96 14.41
C ARG A 308 9.70 -25.48 14.18
N MET A 309 9.74 -24.68 15.25
CA MET A 309 10.14 -23.27 15.18
C MET A 309 11.59 -23.11 14.68
N ASP A 310 12.50 -24.00 15.07
CA ASP A 310 13.87 -24.02 14.54
C ASP A 310 13.92 -24.28 13.04
N VAL A 311 13.11 -25.23 12.55
CA VAL A 311 12.99 -25.52 11.11
C VAL A 311 12.41 -24.31 10.36
N ASP A 312 11.37 -23.69 10.91
CA ASP A 312 10.74 -22.51 10.30
C ASP A 312 11.69 -21.30 10.28
N ALA A 313 12.51 -21.12 11.33
CA ALA A 313 13.52 -20.07 11.39
C ALA A 313 14.63 -20.30 10.35
N ALA A 314 15.12 -21.54 10.21
CA ALA A 314 16.12 -21.88 9.20
C ALA A 314 15.59 -21.66 7.77
N GLU A 315 14.35 -22.07 7.50
CA GLU A 315 13.71 -21.85 6.20
C GLU A 315 13.46 -20.35 5.94
N SER A 316 13.04 -19.59 6.94
CA SER A 316 12.92 -18.13 6.84
C SER A 316 14.23 -17.49 6.43
N ARG A 317 15.35 -17.82 7.10
CA ARG A 317 16.69 -17.31 6.73
C ARG A 317 17.06 -17.65 5.29
N ARG A 318 16.77 -18.87 4.84
CA ARG A 318 17.02 -19.29 3.44
C ARG A 318 16.23 -18.46 2.43
N LEU A 319 14.93 -18.27 2.67
CA LEU A 319 14.03 -17.48 1.82
C LEU A 319 14.45 -16.00 1.79
N LEU A 320 14.81 -15.45 2.95
CA LEU A 320 15.26 -14.06 3.10
C LEU A 320 16.56 -13.79 2.36
N ALA A 321 17.51 -14.75 2.36
CA ALA A 321 18.76 -14.64 1.62
C ALA A 321 18.57 -14.72 0.09
N ALA A 322 17.59 -15.50 -0.37
CA ALA A 322 17.29 -15.68 -1.79
C ALA A 322 16.44 -14.53 -2.37
N ASP A 323 15.72 -13.79 -1.54
CA ASP A 323 14.77 -12.78 -1.99
C ASP A 323 15.44 -11.55 -2.64
N ARG A 324 14.81 -11.06 -3.71
CA ARG A 324 15.25 -9.93 -4.53
C ARG A 324 14.15 -8.89 -4.74
N THR A 325 12.98 -9.11 -4.16
CA THR A 325 11.85 -8.19 -4.27
C THR A 325 12.24 -6.81 -3.70
N PRO A 326 11.89 -5.68 -4.33
CA PRO A 326 12.17 -4.35 -3.77
C PRO A 326 11.46 -4.10 -2.43
N SER A 327 12.11 -3.34 -1.54
CA SER A 327 11.46 -2.73 -0.37
C SER A 327 10.94 -1.33 -0.71
N MET A 328 9.82 -0.95 -0.09
CA MET A 328 9.32 0.44 -0.10
C MET A 328 9.63 1.19 1.21
N LEU A 329 10.29 0.52 2.16
CA LEU A 329 10.64 1.05 3.47
C LEU A 329 12.05 1.67 3.51
N ASP A 330 12.86 1.42 2.48
CA ASP A 330 14.20 1.97 2.34
C ASP A 330 14.23 3.38 1.72
#